data_AF-A0A2E4H3D3-F1
#
_entry.id   AF-A0A2E4H3D3-F1
#
_cell.length_a   1.000
_cell.length_b   1.000
_cell.length_c   1.000
_cell.angle_alpha   90.00
_cell.angle_beta   90.00
_cell.angle_gamma   90.00
#
_symmetry.space_group_name_H-M   'P 1'
#
loop_
_entity.id
_entity.type
_entity.pdbx_description
1 polymer ?
#
loop_
_entity_poly.entity_id
_entity_poly.type
_entity_poly.pdbx_seq_one_letter_code
_entity_poly.pdbx_strand_id
1 'polypeptide(L)' 'MEQYPAVRFMVQHGAKLAILAGLAVPILVLLGVLVAGWHWIWFVAALAAGGALWFVFKTFAELTQIIADMLLPQ' A
#
# COMPACT_ATOMS: atom_id res chain seq x y z
N MET A 1 -7.22 -3.00 -22.92
CA MET A 1 -7.24 -2.44 -21.54
C MET A 1 -8.45 -1.55 -21.24
N GLU A 2 -9.23 -1.10 -22.24
CA GLU A 2 -10.45 -0.27 -22.02
C GLU A 2 -11.58 -1.00 -21.29
N GLN A 3 -11.60 -2.34 -21.34
CA GLN A 3 -12.64 -3.16 -20.73
C GLN A 3 -12.46 -3.37 -19.21
N TYR A 4 -11.28 -3.06 -18.64
CA TYR A 4 -10.96 -3.27 -17.22
C TYR A 4 -10.18 -2.09 -16.61
N PRO A 5 -10.85 -0.94 -16.37
CA PRO A 5 -10.20 0.28 -15.90
C PRO A 5 -9.53 0.13 -14.52
N ALA A 6 -10.10 -0.69 -13.63
CA ALA A 6 -9.54 -0.97 -12.31
C ALA A 6 -8.18 -1.71 -12.39
N VAL A 7 -8.05 -2.68 -13.30
CA VAL A 7 -6.81 -3.43 -13.50
C VAL A 7 -5.72 -2.51 -14.05
N ARG A 8 -6.04 -1.69 -15.05
CA ARG A 8 -5.11 -0.68 -15.60
C ARG A 8 -4.63 0.29 -14.52
N PHE A 9 -5.53 0.75 -13.65
CA PHE A 9 -5.18 1.63 -12.55
C PHE A 9 -4.23 0.93 -11.56
N MET A 10 -4.53 -0.32 -11.20
CA MET A 10 -3.71 -1.12 -10.28
C MET A 10 -2.31 -1.41 -10.85
N VAL A 11 -2.20 -1.71 -12.15
CA VAL A 11 -0.90 -1.93 -12.81
C VAL A 11 -0.08 -0.64 -12.85
N GLN A 12 -0.70 0.50 -13.16
CA GLN A 12 0.01 1.77 -13.29
C GLN A 12 0.36 2.42 -11.94
N HIS A 13 -0.48 2.25 -10.92
CA HIS A 13 -0.39 2.97 -9.65
C HIS A 13 -0.21 2.08 -8.43
N GLY A 14 -0.36 0.76 -8.54
CA GLY A 14 -0.36 -0.17 -7.40
C GLY A 14 0.90 -0.10 -6.55
N ALA A 15 2.08 -0.01 -7.18
CA ALA A 15 3.34 0.16 -6.45
C ALA A 15 3.41 1.50 -5.69
N LYS A 16 2.93 2.60 -6.30
CA LYS A 16 2.87 3.92 -5.64
C LYS A 16 1.85 3.91 -4.50
N LEU A 17 0.71 3.28 -4.69
CA LEU A 17 -0.33 3.14 -3.67
C LEU A 17 0.14 2.28 -2.50
N ALA A 18 0.90 1.21 -2.75
CA ALA A 18 1.49 0.41 -1.70
C ALA A 18 2.42 1.25 -0.79
N ILE A 19 3.27 2.09 -1.40
CA ILE A 19 4.17 2.98 -0.67
C ILE A 19 3.37 4.02 0.12
N LEU A 20 2.39 4.67 -0.51
CA LEU A 20 1.55 5.67 0.15
C LEU A 20 0.78 5.07 1.33
N ALA A 21 0.17 3.90 1.14
CA ALA A 21 -0.60 3.23 2.18
C ALA A 21 0.31 2.74 3.32
N GLY A 22 1.49 2.19 3.00
CA GLY A 22 2.47 1.74 3.99
C GLY A 22 3.08 2.88 4.82
N LEU A 23 3.27 4.07 4.23
CA LEU A 23 3.79 5.24 4.94
C LEU A 23 2.72 6.05 5.66
N ALA A 24 1.47 6.03 5.19
CA ALA A 24 0.38 6.79 5.81
C ALA A 24 0.19 6.40 7.29
N VAL A 25 0.24 5.11 7.59
CA VAL A 25 0.06 4.59 8.96
C VAL A 25 1.12 5.13 9.94
N PRO A 26 2.44 4.95 9.71
CA PRO A 26 3.45 5.48 10.61
C PRO A 26 3.47 7.01 10.67
N ILE A 27 3.15 7.72 9.58
CA ILE A 27 3.08 9.19 9.59
C ILE A 27 1.93 9.66 10.49
N LEU A 28 0.73 9.08 10.35
CA LEU A 28 -0.41 9.46 11.19
C LEU A 28 -0.18 9.15 12.66
N VAL A 29 0.45 8.01 12.97
CA VAL A 29 0.77 7.66 14.35
C VAL A 29 1.88 8.55 14.91
N LEU A 30 2.89 8.92 14.10
CA LEU A 30 3.90 9.88 14.52
C LEU A 30 3.28 11.23 14.89
N LEU A 31 2.33 11.72 14.08
CA LEU A 31 1.57 12.94 14.40
C LEU A 31 0.77 12.78 15.70
N GLY A 32 0.15 11.62 15.93
CA GLY A 32 -0.55 11.32 17.19
C GLY A 32 0.39 11.32 18.41
N VAL A 33 1.61 10.78 18.26
CA VAL A 33 2.63 10.83 19.32
C VAL A 33 3.05 12.27 19.62
N LEU A 34 3.26 13.10 18.59
CA LEU A 34 3.75 14.47 18.74
C LEU A 34 2.67 15.46 19.21
N VAL A 35 1.42 15.29 18.78
CA VAL A 35 0.33 16.26 19.03
C VAL A 35 -0.60 15.82 20.15
N ALA A 36 -0.91 14.52 20.24
CA ALA A 36 -1.87 13.98 21.19
C ALA A 36 -1.20 13.23 22.37
N GLY A 37 0.14 13.22 22.44
CA GLY A 37 0.89 12.59 23.52
C GLY A 37 0.77 11.07 23.56
N TRP A 38 0.50 10.43 22.42
CA TRP A 38 0.44 8.98 22.35
C TRP A 38 1.78 8.35 22.74
N HIS A 39 1.72 7.21 23.41
CA HIS A 39 2.92 6.49 23.81
C HIS A 39 3.73 6.03 22.58
N TRP A 40 5.06 6.16 22.64
CA TRP A 40 5.97 5.85 21.53
C TRP A 40 5.85 4.41 21.00
N ILE A 41 5.36 3.49 21.82
CA ILE A 41 5.12 2.09 21.44
C ILE A 41 4.15 1.98 20.25
N TRP A 42 3.20 2.90 20.13
CA TRP A 42 2.28 2.95 19.00
C TRP A 42 3.01 3.23 17.70
N PHE A 43 4.05 4.07 17.72
CA PHE A 43 4.86 4.33 16.54
C PHE A 43 5.62 3.08 16.07
N VAL A 44 6.18 2.30 17.00
CA VAL A 44 6.83 1.02 16.66
C VAL A 44 5.84 0.04 16.06
N ALA A 45 4.65 -0.09 16.66
CA ALA A 45 3.58 -0.91 16.10
C ALA A 45 3.15 -0.42 14.71
N ALA A 46 3.10 0.90 14.49
CA ALA A 46 2.75 1.51 13.22
C ALA A 46 3.80 1.28 12.12
N LEU A 47 5.09 1.23 12.47
CA LEU A 47 6.15 0.85 11.54
C LEU A 47 6.00 -0.60 11.09
N ALA A 48 5.76 -1.52 12.02
CA ALA A 48 5.53 -2.92 11.71
C ALA A 48 4.26 -3.11 10.85
N ALA A 49 3.15 -2.48 11.26
CA ALA A 49 1.89 -2.52 10.53
C ALA A 49 1.99 -1.88 9.14
N GLY A 50 2.67 -0.73 9.02
CA GLY A 50 2.90 -0.03 7.76
C GLY A 50 3.75 -0.86 6.79
N GLY A 51 4.80 -1.52 7.29
CA GLY A 51 5.60 -2.46 6.51
C GLY A 51 4.79 -3.67 6.01
N ALA A 52 3.98 -4.27 6.89
CA ALA A 52 3.09 -5.37 6.52
C ALA A 52 2.07 -4.94 5.46
N LEU A 53 1.47 -3.75 5.63
CA LEU A 53 0.49 -3.21 4.71
C LEU A 53 1.10 -2.89 3.33
N TRP A 54 2.29 -2.27 3.31
CA TRP A 54 3.07 -2.08 2.09
C TRP A 54 3.30 -3.41 1.36
N PHE A 55 3.74 -4.44 2.08
CA PHE A 55 4.03 -5.75 1.50
C PHE A 55 2.77 -6.40 0.90
N VAL A 56 1.64 -6.34 1.61
CA VAL A 56 0.36 -6.86 1.12
C VAL A 56 -0.08 -6.14 -0.16
N PHE A 57 -0.06 -4.81 -0.16
CA PHE A 57 -0.46 -4.02 -1.34
C PHE A 57 0.48 -4.24 -2.52
N LYS A 58 1.80 -4.32 -2.28
CA LYS A 58 2.78 -4.63 -3.30
C LYS A 58 2.51 -6.00 -3.92
N THR A 59 2.35 -7.02 -3.09
CA THR A 59 2.06 -8.39 -3.55
C THR A 59 0.76 -8.44 -4.35
N PHE A 60 -0.29 -7.75 -3.88
CA PHE A 60 -1.57 -7.70 -4.58
C PHE A 60 -1.46 -7.00 -5.95
N ALA A 61 -0.70 -5.90 -6.04
CA ALA A 61 -0.45 -5.22 -7.31
C ALA A 61 0.32 -6.11 -8.29
N GLU A 62 1.38 -6.79 -7.82
CA GLU A 62 2.17 -7.73 -8.64
C GLU A 62 1.33 -8.91 -9.13
N LEU A 63 0.55 -9.53 -8.25
CA LEU A 63 -0.36 -10.62 -8.63
C LEU A 63 -1.40 -10.15 -9.64
N THR A 64 -1.97 -8.96 -9.46
CA THR A 64 -2.93 -8.39 -10.40
C THR A 64 -2.30 -8.17 -11.76
N GLN A 65 -1.04 -7.72 -11.81
CA GLN A 65 -0.29 -7.56 -13.04
C GLN A 65 -0.04 -8.90 -13.74
N ILE A 66 0.42 -9.92 -13.00
CA ILE A 66 0.65 -11.27 -13.56
C ILE A 66 -0.64 -11.84 -14.16
N ILE A 67 -1.77 -11.70 -13.44
CA ILE A 67 -3.08 -12.17 -13.92
C ILE A 67 -3.52 -11.38 -15.16
N ALA A 68 -3.31 -10.06 -15.16
CA ALA A 68 -3.61 -9.22 -16.31
C ALA A 68 -2.80 -9.63 -17.54
N ASP A 69 -1.51 -9.90 -17.37
CA ASP A 69 -0.62 -10.35 -18.44
C ASP A 69 -1.00 -11.75 -18.97
N MET A 70 -1.52 -12.64 -18.12
CA MET A 70 -2.00 -13.97 -18.52
C MET A 70 -3.36 -13.95 -19.22
N LEU A 71 -4.30 -13.13 -18.74
CA LEU A 71 -5.70 -13.09 -19.25
C LEU A 71 -5.87 -12.16 -20.46
N LEU A 72 -5.04 -11.12 -20.55
CA LEU A 72 -5.07 -10.13 -21.62
C LEU A 72 -3.65 -9.96 -22.15
N PRO A 73 -3.09 -10.99 -22.81
CA PRO A 73 -1.80 -10.87 -23.46
C PRO A 73 -1.92 -9.75 -24.51
N GLN A 74 -0.97 -8.83 -24.50
CA GLN A 74 -0.88 -7.76 -25.50
C GLN A 74 -0.72 -8.35 -26.91
#